data_AF-A0A3B6HRN6-F1
#
_entry.id   AF-A0A3B6HRN6-F1
#
_cell.length_a   1.000
_cell.length_b   1.000
_cell.length_c   1.000
_cell.angle_alpha   90.00
_cell.angle_beta   90.00
_cell.angle_gamma   90.00
#
_symmetry.space_group_name_H-M   'P 1'
#
loop_
_entity.id
_entity.type
_entity.pdbx_description
1 polymer ?
#
loop_
_entity_poly.entity_id
_entity_poly.type
_entity_poly.pdbx_seq_one_letter_code
_entity_poly.pdbx_strand_id
1 'polypeptide(L)'
;MSASNLRRRLHHADVDGRKNEHVDISHVDSLDEPLLGKSSYDGGGSEVYDPRRQDLWDDDDRKKEQLHWSFLFSNLIAQWAQWLANIIVSSGSIFGRLFPFSSDNETSNPEERLDNLRRRLKIPFDGSRIEHQDALKQLWKLAYPSREIPPLKSESWKEMGWQGTDPSTDFRGGGYISLENLIFFARNYPASFQMLLNKVQGQRADWEYPFAVAGINISFMLIQMLDLQSTVPSSKSGIRFLELLGRDENAFDHLYCVAFRMLDAQWLVKRASYMEFNEVMKSTRTQLERELVLEDVLAVKDLPSYTMLDK
;
A
#
# COMPACT_ATOMS: atom_id res chain seq x y z
N MET A 1 4.46 53.37 48.41
CA MET A 1 5.03 53.68 47.09
C MET A 1 3.94 53.35 46.07
N SER A 2 3.06 54.29 45.72
CA SER A 2 3.23 55.34 44.67
C SER A 2 3.37 54.73 43.28
N ALA A 3 2.66 55.11 42.21
CA ALA A 3 1.47 55.91 41.96
C ALA A 3 1.13 55.68 40.47
N SER A 4 -0.15 55.52 40.10
CA SER A 4 -0.94 56.44 39.24
C SER A 4 -0.69 56.50 37.72
N ASN A 5 -1.82 56.73 37.02
CA ASN A 5 -1.99 57.48 35.75
C ASN A 5 -1.87 56.69 34.42
N LEU A 6 -2.59 57.00 33.35
CA LEU A 6 -3.88 57.69 33.10
C LEU A 6 -4.16 57.50 31.59
N ARG A 7 -5.45 57.39 31.24
CA ARG A 7 -6.12 57.64 29.94
C ARG A 7 -5.34 58.38 28.83
N ARG A 8 -5.60 57.97 27.58
CA ARG A 8 -6.13 58.89 26.55
C ARG A 8 -7.06 58.19 25.55
N ARG A 9 -8.31 58.68 25.49
CA ARG A 9 -9.25 58.56 24.36
C ARG A 9 -9.23 59.87 23.57
N LEU A 10 -9.56 59.79 22.29
CA LEU A 10 -10.32 60.74 21.45
C LEU A 10 -11.13 59.82 20.51
N HIS A 11 -12.47 59.68 20.45
CA HIS A 11 -13.66 60.55 20.54
C HIS A 11 -13.75 61.65 19.46
N HIS A 12 -14.60 61.43 18.45
CA HIS A 12 -15.89 62.12 18.16
C HIS A 12 -16.40 61.70 16.76
N ALA A 13 -17.59 61.09 16.60
CA ALA A 13 -18.98 61.64 16.63
C ALA A 13 -19.41 62.15 15.24
N ASP A 14 -20.64 62.02 14.69
CA ASP A 14 -21.93 61.40 15.08
C ASP A 14 -22.96 61.72 13.94
N VAL A 15 -24.17 61.12 14.01
CA VAL A 15 -25.48 61.55 13.42
C VAL A 15 -25.75 61.22 11.92
N ASP A 16 -26.88 60.69 11.43
CA ASP A 16 -28.30 60.46 11.81
C ASP A 16 -28.84 59.28 10.94
N GLY A 17 -29.95 58.54 11.13
CA GLY A 17 -31.06 58.59 12.07
C GLY A 17 -32.25 57.74 11.53
N ARG A 18 -32.99 57.07 12.44
CA ARG A 18 -34.46 56.72 12.42
C ARG A 18 -35.00 55.77 11.32
N LYS A 19 -35.99 54.87 11.50
CA LYS A 19 -37.12 54.60 12.45
C LYS A 19 -37.54 53.10 12.26
N ASN A 20 -37.82 52.32 13.31
CA ASN A 20 -39.16 51.88 13.81
C ASN A 20 -40.19 51.50 12.71
N GLU A 21 -40.95 50.40 12.72
CA GLU A 21 -41.65 49.69 13.81
C GLU A 21 -42.25 48.35 13.32
N HIS A 22 -42.57 47.45 14.26
CA HIS A 22 -43.33 46.19 14.12
C HIS A 22 -44.76 46.36 13.58
N VAL A 23 -45.38 45.26 13.10
CA VAL A 23 -46.60 44.62 13.67
C VAL A 23 -47.15 43.56 12.68
N ASP A 24 -47.32 42.32 13.19
CA ASP A 24 -48.11 41.22 12.63
C ASP A 24 -49.63 41.45 12.81
N ILE A 25 -50.49 40.87 11.95
CA ILE A 25 -51.82 40.27 12.28
C ILE A 25 -52.51 39.69 11.01
N SER A 26 -52.74 38.36 11.07
CA SER A 26 -53.91 37.53 10.67
C SER A 26 -54.75 37.71 9.36
N HIS A 27 -54.81 36.60 8.58
CA HIS A 27 -55.98 35.76 8.19
C HIS A 27 -57.04 36.20 7.13
N VAL A 28 -57.43 35.18 6.30
CA VAL A 28 -58.58 34.98 5.34
C VAL A 28 -58.64 35.91 4.11
N ASP A 29 -59.04 35.56 2.87
CA ASP A 29 -59.78 34.43 2.28
C ASP A 29 -59.66 34.45 0.72
N SER A 30 -59.80 33.26 0.10
CA SER A 30 -60.42 32.96 -1.21
C SER A 30 -59.94 33.58 -2.55
N LEU A 31 -59.52 32.71 -3.50
CA LEU A 31 -60.25 32.31 -4.72
C LEU A 31 -59.32 31.74 -5.82
N ASP A 32 -59.64 30.50 -6.19
CA ASP A 32 -59.62 29.83 -7.52
C ASP A 32 -58.63 30.17 -8.65
N GLU A 33 -58.15 29.05 -9.20
CA GLU A 33 -57.84 28.70 -10.59
C GLU A 33 -56.47 29.02 -11.26
N PRO A 34 -55.85 28.00 -11.91
CA PRO A 34 -54.61 28.12 -12.67
C PRO A 34 -54.86 28.12 -14.18
N LEU A 35 -54.35 29.07 -14.97
CA LEU A 35 -54.26 28.89 -16.43
C LEU A 35 -53.12 29.69 -17.10
N LEU A 36 -52.20 28.91 -17.69
CA LEU A 36 -51.62 29.04 -19.04
C LEU A 36 -50.51 30.07 -19.34
N GLY A 37 -49.32 29.51 -19.61
CA GLY A 37 -48.41 29.94 -20.68
C GLY A 37 -47.96 28.69 -21.47
N LYS A 38 -48.40 28.58 -22.73
CA LYS A 38 -48.27 27.42 -23.63
C LYS A 38 -46.94 27.38 -24.40
N SER A 39 -46.50 26.13 -24.66
CA SER A 39 -45.92 25.59 -25.93
C SER A 39 -44.53 26.11 -26.35
N SER A 40 -43.57 25.27 -26.73
CA SER A 40 -43.67 24.21 -27.75
C SER A 40 -42.64 23.09 -27.61
N TYR A 41 -43.12 21.86 -27.78
CA TYR A 41 -42.35 20.66 -28.14
C TYR A 41 -42.16 20.60 -29.66
N ASP A 42 -40.94 20.25 -30.09
CA ASP A 42 -40.60 19.45 -31.27
C ASP A 42 -39.48 18.51 -30.77
N GLY A 43 -39.42 17.21 -31.00
CA GLY A 43 -39.75 16.43 -32.20
C GLY A 43 -38.48 15.62 -32.51
N GLY A 44 -38.55 14.29 -32.43
CA GLY A 44 -37.40 13.41 -32.19
C GLY A 44 -36.26 13.42 -33.21
N GLY A 45 -35.07 13.04 -32.73
CA GLY A 45 -33.87 12.78 -33.53
C GLY A 45 -33.06 11.67 -32.88
N SER A 46 -32.83 10.60 -33.63
CA SER A 46 -31.94 9.47 -33.35
C SER A 46 -30.64 9.93 -32.66
N GLU A 47 -30.38 9.46 -31.44
CA GLU A 47 -29.03 9.50 -30.88
C GLU A 47 -28.14 8.62 -31.76
N VAL A 48 -27.41 9.28 -32.66
CA VAL A 48 -26.24 8.70 -33.29
C VAL A 48 -25.28 8.36 -32.15
N TYR A 49 -25.10 7.06 -31.89
CA TYR A 49 -24.03 6.57 -31.04
C TYR A 49 -22.72 7.13 -31.60
N ASP A 50 -22.14 8.11 -30.91
CA ASP A 50 -20.85 8.71 -31.23
C ASP A 50 -19.81 8.10 -30.30
N PRO A 51 -19.02 7.10 -30.76
CA PRO A 51 -18.03 6.42 -29.95
C PRO A 51 -17.00 7.41 -29.36
N ARG A 52 -16.76 8.54 -30.04
CA ARG A 52 -15.77 9.53 -29.64
C ARG A 52 -16.15 10.30 -28.39
N ARG A 53 -17.46 10.39 -28.08
CA ARG A 53 -17.91 11.02 -26.83
C ARG A 53 -17.68 10.07 -25.65
N GLN A 54 -17.97 8.78 -25.76
CA GLN A 54 -17.62 7.84 -24.69
C GLN A 54 -16.10 7.83 -24.45
N ASP A 55 -15.30 7.77 -25.52
CA ASP A 55 -13.83 7.77 -25.44
C ASP A 55 -13.26 9.02 -24.75
N LEU A 56 -13.88 10.19 -24.96
CA LEU A 56 -13.47 11.45 -24.32
C LEU A 56 -13.81 11.49 -22.82
N TRP A 57 -14.94 10.92 -22.41
CA TRP A 57 -15.34 10.86 -21.01
C TRP A 57 -14.52 9.79 -20.27
N ASP A 58 -14.29 8.64 -20.90
CA ASP A 58 -13.37 7.60 -20.41
C ASP A 58 -11.92 8.12 -20.31
N ASP A 59 -11.47 8.98 -21.24
CA ASP A 59 -10.16 9.63 -21.16
C ASP A 59 -10.06 10.64 -20.02
N ASP A 60 -11.13 11.41 -19.77
CA ASP A 60 -11.15 12.42 -18.72
C ASP A 60 -11.22 11.76 -17.33
N ASP A 61 -11.96 10.66 -17.22
CA ASP A 61 -12.01 9.85 -16.00
C ASP A 61 -10.69 9.10 -15.78
N ARG A 62 -10.07 8.52 -16.83
CA ARG A 62 -8.70 7.96 -16.74
C ARG A 62 -7.66 8.99 -16.31
N LYS A 63 -7.77 10.24 -16.80
CA LYS A 63 -6.87 11.33 -16.37
C LYS A 63 -7.11 11.74 -14.93
N LYS A 64 -8.37 11.85 -14.50
CA LYS A 64 -8.72 12.12 -13.09
C LYS A 64 -8.23 11.00 -12.19
N GLU A 65 -8.39 9.75 -12.60
CA GLU A 65 -7.81 8.60 -11.92
C GLU A 65 -6.29 8.72 -11.86
N GLN A 66 -5.58 8.96 -12.97
CA GLN A 66 -4.12 9.11 -12.97
C GLN A 66 -3.62 10.27 -12.09
N LEU A 67 -4.33 11.39 -12.09
CA LEU A 67 -4.03 12.55 -11.23
C LEU A 67 -4.30 12.21 -9.76
N HIS A 68 -5.40 11.51 -9.47
CA HIS A 68 -5.74 11.05 -8.13
C HIS A 68 -4.74 10.00 -7.63
N TRP A 69 -4.33 9.05 -8.47
CA TRP A 69 -3.29 8.06 -8.19
C TRP A 69 -1.95 8.72 -7.93
N SER A 70 -1.47 9.62 -8.80
CA SER A 70 -0.21 10.33 -8.57
C SER A 70 -0.23 11.17 -7.29
N PHE A 71 -1.37 11.78 -6.95
CA PHE A 71 -1.57 12.46 -5.68
C PHE A 71 -1.55 11.51 -4.48
N LEU A 72 -2.31 10.41 -4.53
CA LEU A 72 -2.35 9.37 -3.50
C LEU A 72 -0.97 8.76 -3.25
N PHE A 73 -0.25 8.40 -4.31
CA PHE A 73 1.11 7.85 -4.21
C PHE A 73 2.12 8.89 -3.71
N SER A 74 2.00 10.18 -4.08
CA SER A 74 2.92 11.22 -3.60
C SER A 74 2.75 11.50 -2.10
N ASN A 75 1.50 11.56 -1.61
CA ASN A 75 1.19 11.76 -0.19
C ASN A 75 1.60 10.55 0.64
N LEU A 76 1.42 9.33 0.11
CA LEU A 76 1.95 8.14 0.73
C LEU A 76 3.48 8.21 0.77
N ILE A 77 4.19 8.47 -0.33
CA ILE A 77 5.68 8.57 -0.35
C ILE A 77 6.20 9.55 0.72
N ALA A 78 5.51 10.67 0.94
CA ALA A 78 5.85 11.64 1.99
C ALA A 78 5.57 11.10 3.42
N GLN A 79 4.45 10.40 3.63
CA GLN A 79 4.16 9.70 4.89
C GLN A 79 5.16 8.56 5.15
N TRP A 80 5.58 7.83 4.11
CA TRP A 80 6.64 6.83 4.16
C TRP A 80 7.96 7.48 4.58
N ALA A 81 8.32 8.66 4.05
CA ALA A 81 9.54 9.39 4.44
C ALA A 81 9.57 9.84 5.91
N GLN A 82 8.42 10.22 6.49
CA GLN A 82 8.35 10.57 7.92
C GLN A 82 8.28 9.35 8.83
N TRP A 83 7.60 8.28 8.42
CA TRP A 83 7.65 6.99 9.09
C TRP A 83 9.06 6.38 9.07
N LEU A 84 9.80 6.58 7.96
CA LEU A 84 11.21 6.21 7.76
C LEU A 84 12.18 6.95 8.70
N ALA A 85 11.89 8.20 9.07
CA ALA A 85 12.81 9.02 9.87
C ALA A 85 12.82 8.66 11.37
N ASN A 86 11.72 8.12 11.89
CA ASN A 86 11.54 7.94 13.35
C ASN A 86 12.19 6.68 13.95
N ILE A 87 12.86 5.84 13.14
CA ILE A 87 13.48 4.57 13.61
C ILE A 87 15.02 4.61 13.58
N ILE A 88 15.64 5.66 13.02
CA ILE A 88 17.11 5.74 12.85
C ILE A 88 17.87 6.14 14.13
N VAL A 89 17.19 6.48 15.24
CA VAL A 89 17.86 6.85 16.50
C VAL A 89 17.62 5.80 17.58
N SER A 90 18.34 4.68 17.50
CA SER A 90 18.77 3.92 18.69
C SER A 90 19.73 2.79 18.28
N SER A 91 21.01 3.11 18.12
CA SER A 91 22.07 2.10 18.10
C SER A 91 23.10 2.42 19.17
N GLY A 92 22.81 1.97 20.40
CA GLY A 92 23.79 1.82 21.47
C GLY A 92 24.33 0.40 21.47
N SER A 93 25.64 0.28 21.29
CA SER A 93 26.39 -0.99 21.28
C SER A 93 26.38 -1.69 22.63
N ILE A 94 26.11 -3.00 22.67
CA ILE A 94 26.62 -3.92 23.70
C ILE A 94 26.97 -5.26 23.04
N PHE A 95 28.23 -5.67 23.18
CA PHE A 95 28.76 -6.99 22.81
C PHE A 95 28.29 -8.08 23.79
N GLY A 96 28.19 -9.32 23.30
CA GLY A 96 28.63 -10.49 24.06
C GLY A 96 27.60 -11.60 24.29
N ARG A 97 27.89 -12.75 23.65
CA ARG A 97 27.47 -14.13 23.99
C ARG A 97 25.98 -14.48 23.83
N LEU A 98 25.72 -15.45 22.95
CA LEU A 98 24.94 -16.67 23.22
C LEU A 98 24.84 -17.47 21.92
N PHE A 99 25.68 -18.49 21.73
CA PHE A 99 25.33 -19.75 21.05
C PHE A 99 26.40 -20.79 21.39
N PRO A 100 26.10 -21.83 22.19
CA PRO A 100 26.93 -23.02 22.27
C PRO A 100 26.36 -24.05 21.30
N PHE A 101 26.92 -24.21 20.11
CA PHE A 101 26.57 -25.35 19.27
C PHE A 101 27.82 -25.99 18.64
N SER A 102 27.98 -27.26 18.99
CA SER A 102 29.00 -28.18 18.51
C SER A 102 28.80 -28.53 17.02
N SER A 103 29.96 -28.69 16.38
CA SER A 103 30.34 -29.46 15.18
C SER A 103 29.29 -30.28 14.41
N ASP A 104 29.43 -30.13 13.09
CA ASP A 104 29.35 -31.13 12.01
C ASP A 104 27.99 -31.48 11.41
N ASN A 105 27.59 -30.70 10.40
CA ASN A 105 27.19 -31.21 9.07
C ASN A 105 27.19 -30.05 8.04
N GLU A 106 27.47 -30.36 6.76
CA GLU A 106 27.43 -29.44 5.60
C GLU A 106 26.00 -28.91 5.33
N THR A 107 25.51 -28.09 6.24
CA THR A 107 24.34 -27.23 6.10
C THR A 107 24.85 -25.84 6.42
N SER A 108 24.82 -24.94 5.43
CA SER A 108 25.25 -23.53 5.55
C SER A 108 24.90 -22.95 6.93
N ASN A 109 25.89 -22.40 7.63
CA ASN A 109 25.74 -21.83 8.98
C ASN A 109 24.57 -20.81 8.99
N PRO A 110 23.67 -20.79 9.99
CA PRO A 110 22.63 -19.76 10.13
C PRO A 110 23.14 -18.31 9.95
N GLU A 111 24.37 -18.03 10.37
CA GLU A 111 25.04 -16.74 10.15
C GLU A 111 25.30 -16.46 8.66
N GLU A 112 25.75 -17.48 7.92
CA GLU A 112 25.99 -17.38 6.47
C GLU A 112 24.69 -17.13 5.70
N ARG A 113 23.59 -17.79 6.10
CA ARG A 113 22.26 -17.56 5.51
C ARG A 113 21.76 -16.13 5.78
N LEU A 114 21.96 -15.64 7.00
CA LEU A 114 21.62 -14.26 7.34
C LEU A 114 22.45 -13.26 6.54
N ASP A 115 23.75 -13.51 6.38
CA ASP A 115 24.62 -12.66 5.57
C ASP A 115 24.28 -12.71 4.08
N ASN A 116 23.89 -13.86 3.55
CA ASN A 116 23.36 -13.98 2.20
C ASN A 116 22.09 -13.15 2.02
N LEU A 117 21.12 -13.31 2.92
CA LEU A 117 19.88 -12.53 2.91
C LEU A 117 20.18 -11.04 2.97
N ARG A 118 21.03 -10.58 3.89
CA ARG A 118 21.46 -9.18 3.99
C ARG A 118 22.15 -8.67 2.73
N ARG A 119 22.90 -9.52 2.03
CA ARG A 119 23.50 -9.15 0.74
C ARG A 119 22.43 -8.90 -0.31
N ARG A 120 21.41 -9.77 -0.40
CA ARG A 120 20.24 -9.59 -1.28
C ARG A 120 19.49 -8.29 -0.95
N LEU A 121 19.27 -7.99 0.33
CA LEU A 121 18.61 -6.76 0.82
C LEU A 121 19.31 -5.47 0.38
N LYS A 122 20.63 -5.51 0.17
CA LYS A 122 21.44 -4.33 -0.19
C LYS A 122 21.47 -4.04 -1.69
N ILE A 123 20.89 -4.90 -2.53
CA ILE A 123 20.91 -4.72 -3.99
C ILE A 123 19.73 -3.80 -4.38
N PRO A 124 19.99 -2.55 -4.81
CA PRO A 124 18.94 -1.73 -5.38
C PRO A 124 18.51 -2.30 -6.73
N PHE A 125 17.25 -2.11 -7.10
CA PHE A 125 16.85 -2.36 -8.48
C PHE A 125 17.56 -1.34 -9.39
N ASP A 126 17.99 -1.82 -10.55
CA ASP A 126 18.73 -1.03 -11.55
C ASP A 126 18.22 -1.41 -12.93
N GLY A 127 17.44 -0.50 -13.53
CA GLY A 127 16.85 -0.69 -14.85
C GLY A 127 17.87 -0.73 -15.99
N SER A 128 19.15 -0.39 -15.75
CA SER A 128 20.22 -0.52 -16.74
C SER A 128 20.85 -1.92 -16.77
N ARG A 129 20.68 -2.72 -15.71
CA ARG A 129 21.21 -4.09 -15.63
C ARG A 129 20.30 -5.07 -16.34
N ILE A 130 20.88 -5.82 -17.28
CA ILE A 130 20.16 -6.86 -18.06
C ILE A 130 19.53 -7.90 -17.13
N GLU A 131 20.24 -8.35 -16.10
CA GLU A 131 19.76 -9.33 -15.12
C GLU A 131 18.47 -8.86 -14.41
N HIS A 132 18.41 -7.58 -14.03
CA HIS A 132 17.23 -7.02 -13.36
C HIS A 132 16.06 -6.85 -14.31
N GLN A 133 16.34 -6.43 -15.55
CA GLN A 133 15.33 -6.38 -16.61
C GLN A 133 14.76 -7.77 -16.90
N ASP A 134 15.61 -8.79 -16.98
CA ASP A 134 15.19 -10.15 -17.27
C ASP A 134 14.38 -10.77 -16.14
N ALA A 135 14.70 -10.45 -14.88
CA ALA A 135 13.85 -10.79 -13.73
C ALA A 135 12.47 -10.13 -13.84
N LEU A 136 12.38 -8.86 -14.25
CA LEU A 136 11.11 -8.17 -14.44
C LEU A 136 10.27 -8.80 -15.57
N LYS A 137 10.91 -9.15 -16.69
CA LYS A 137 10.27 -9.90 -17.79
C LYS A 137 9.83 -11.29 -17.34
N GLN A 138 10.60 -11.94 -16.47
CA GLN A 138 10.25 -13.24 -15.90
C GLN A 138 9.02 -13.14 -15.00
N LEU A 139 8.93 -12.13 -14.14
CA LEU A 139 7.72 -11.88 -13.36
C LEU A 139 6.51 -11.70 -14.29
N TRP A 140 6.65 -10.91 -15.37
CA TRP A 140 5.58 -10.73 -16.36
C TRP A 140 5.12 -12.06 -16.97
N LYS A 141 6.05 -12.92 -17.40
CA LYS A 141 5.72 -14.24 -17.96
C LYS A 141 4.98 -15.14 -16.97
N LEU A 142 5.35 -15.09 -15.69
CA LEU A 142 4.70 -15.88 -14.64
C LEU A 142 3.29 -15.35 -14.35
N ALA A 143 3.11 -14.03 -14.40
CA ALA A 143 1.83 -13.38 -14.17
C ALA A 143 0.87 -13.51 -15.36
N TYR A 144 1.37 -13.39 -16.58
CA TYR A 144 0.59 -13.39 -17.82
C TYR A 144 1.19 -14.33 -18.88
N PRO A 145 1.10 -15.67 -18.70
CA PRO A 145 1.78 -16.63 -19.57
C PRO A 145 1.43 -16.53 -21.06
N SER A 146 0.23 -16.05 -21.38
CA SER A 146 -0.29 -15.93 -22.74
C SER A 146 -0.13 -14.54 -23.37
N ARG A 147 0.48 -13.57 -22.66
CA ARG A 147 0.68 -12.21 -23.16
C ARG A 147 2.13 -11.98 -23.58
N GLU A 148 2.31 -11.16 -24.60
CA GLU A 148 3.64 -10.69 -24.98
C GLU A 148 4.28 -9.90 -23.84
N ILE A 149 5.60 -9.96 -23.76
CA ILE A 149 6.37 -9.21 -22.76
C ILE A 149 6.38 -7.75 -23.19
N PRO A 150 5.89 -6.82 -22.37
CA PRO A 150 5.92 -5.41 -22.71
C PRO A 150 7.38 -4.90 -22.72
N PRO A 151 7.65 -3.80 -23.45
CA PRO A 151 8.87 -3.03 -23.26
C PRO A 151 9.04 -2.61 -21.79
N LEU A 152 10.27 -2.28 -21.38
CA LEU A 152 10.58 -1.87 -19.99
C LEU A 152 9.72 -0.69 -19.50
N LYS A 153 9.31 0.18 -20.42
CA LYS A 153 8.35 1.26 -20.16
C LYS A 153 7.10 1.02 -20.99
N SER A 154 5.97 0.77 -20.35
CA SER A 154 4.70 0.44 -20.99
C SER A 154 3.52 0.67 -20.04
N GLU A 155 2.37 1.04 -20.60
CA GLU A 155 1.10 1.12 -19.84
C GLU A 155 0.67 -0.24 -19.27
N SER A 156 1.05 -1.36 -19.90
CA SER A 156 0.69 -2.71 -19.42
C SER A 156 1.21 -3.01 -18.01
N TRP A 157 2.27 -2.33 -17.56
CA TRP A 157 2.76 -2.49 -16.19
C TRP A 157 1.73 -2.02 -15.16
N LYS A 158 0.93 -1.00 -15.44
CA LYS A 158 -0.12 -0.55 -14.52
C LYS A 158 -1.16 -1.64 -14.25
N GLU A 159 -1.40 -2.53 -15.20
CA GLU A 159 -2.32 -3.66 -15.03
C GLU A 159 -1.86 -4.67 -13.96
N MET A 160 -0.55 -4.81 -13.75
CA MET A 160 0.02 -5.61 -12.66
C MET A 160 0.01 -4.85 -11.31
N GLY A 161 -0.41 -3.58 -11.32
CA GLY A 161 -0.41 -2.72 -10.15
C GLY A 161 0.93 -2.04 -9.85
N TRP A 162 1.74 -1.76 -10.87
CA TRP A 162 2.86 -0.81 -10.78
C TRP A 162 2.33 0.64 -10.79
N GLN A 163 2.99 1.59 -10.10
CA GLN A 163 2.49 2.97 -9.98
C GLN A 163 2.46 3.71 -11.33
N GLY A 164 3.43 3.40 -12.20
CA GLY A 164 3.60 4.08 -13.48
C GLY A 164 3.87 3.12 -14.62
N THR A 165 4.26 3.67 -15.77
CA THR A 165 4.66 2.88 -16.93
C THR A 165 6.05 2.27 -16.78
N ASP A 166 6.82 2.71 -15.79
CA ASP A 166 8.19 2.29 -15.54
C ASP A 166 8.31 1.70 -14.12
N PRO A 167 8.26 0.35 -13.98
CA PRO A 167 8.36 -0.34 -12.70
C PRO A 167 9.64 -0.01 -11.91
N SER A 168 10.70 0.44 -12.58
CA SER A 168 11.97 0.77 -11.91
C SER A 168 11.79 1.84 -10.83
N THR A 169 10.78 2.69 -10.96
CA THR A 169 10.50 3.79 -10.03
C THR A 169 9.88 3.35 -8.70
N ASP A 170 9.26 2.16 -8.66
CA ASP A 170 8.56 1.61 -7.50
C ASP A 170 9.50 0.92 -6.50
N PHE A 171 10.65 0.41 -6.95
CA PHE A 171 11.57 -0.41 -6.14
C PHE A 171 12.39 0.36 -5.08
N ARG A 172 12.09 1.64 -4.83
CA ARG A 172 12.89 2.50 -3.92
C ARG A 172 12.90 2.01 -2.46
N GLY A 173 11.77 1.49 -1.98
CA GLY A 173 11.62 1.00 -0.60
C GLY A 173 12.00 -0.47 -0.42
N GLY A 174 11.58 -1.34 -1.34
CA GLY A 174 11.79 -2.79 -1.26
C GLY A 174 13.05 -3.32 -1.94
N GLY A 175 13.74 -2.51 -2.75
CA GLY A 175 14.94 -2.93 -3.49
C GLY A 175 14.70 -4.09 -4.47
N TYR A 176 15.77 -4.68 -4.98
CA TYR A 176 15.68 -5.80 -5.91
C TYR A 176 15.05 -7.06 -5.28
N ILE A 177 15.25 -7.29 -3.98
CA ILE A 177 14.68 -8.45 -3.28
C ILE A 177 13.16 -8.52 -3.38
N SER A 178 12.47 -7.38 -3.45
CA SER A 178 11.02 -7.37 -3.59
C SER A 178 10.54 -7.91 -4.95
N LEU A 179 11.35 -7.76 -6.01
CA LEU A 179 11.12 -8.45 -7.28
C LEU A 179 11.37 -9.95 -7.16
N GLU A 180 12.45 -10.34 -6.47
CA GLU A 180 12.74 -11.75 -6.20
C GLU A 180 11.59 -12.42 -5.42
N ASN A 181 11.03 -11.73 -4.42
CA ASN A 181 9.90 -12.22 -3.63
C ASN A 181 8.64 -12.41 -4.48
N LEU A 182 8.30 -11.46 -5.36
CA LEU A 182 7.18 -11.59 -6.29
C LEU A 182 7.36 -12.80 -7.24
N ILE A 183 8.56 -12.98 -7.77
CA ILE A 183 8.90 -14.13 -8.64
C ILE A 183 8.82 -15.44 -7.85
N PHE A 184 9.34 -15.45 -6.62
CA PHE A 184 9.27 -16.61 -5.73
C PHE A 184 7.81 -16.98 -5.45
N PHE A 185 6.96 -16.00 -5.17
CA PHE A 185 5.53 -16.23 -4.92
C PHE A 185 4.85 -16.83 -6.15
N ALA A 186 5.07 -16.24 -7.33
CA ALA A 186 4.48 -16.74 -8.58
C ALA A 186 4.91 -18.16 -8.95
N ARG A 187 6.13 -18.57 -8.57
CA ARG A 187 6.67 -19.90 -8.85
C ARG A 187 6.21 -20.97 -7.86
N ASN A 188 6.21 -20.64 -6.58
CA ASN A 188 6.00 -21.63 -5.51
C ASN A 188 4.53 -21.76 -5.11
N TYR A 189 3.73 -20.72 -5.35
CA TYR A 189 2.30 -20.70 -5.05
C TYR A 189 1.51 -20.04 -6.20
N PRO A 190 1.59 -20.57 -7.44
CA PRO A 190 0.97 -19.96 -8.61
C PRO A 190 -0.54 -19.75 -8.46
N ALA A 191 -1.27 -20.67 -7.80
CA ALA A 191 -2.70 -20.50 -7.57
C ALA A 191 -3.00 -19.27 -6.71
N SER A 192 -2.31 -19.15 -5.57
CA SER A 192 -2.41 -18.00 -4.67
C SER A 192 -2.01 -16.69 -5.34
N PHE A 193 -0.91 -16.70 -6.10
CA PHE A 193 -0.42 -15.54 -6.83
C PHE A 193 -1.44 -15.04 -7.85
N GLN A 194 -1.99 -15.94 -8.68
CA GLN A 194 -2.97 -15.60 -9.71
C GLN A 194 -4.28 -15.10 -9.11
N MET A 195 -4.71 -15.68 -8.00
CA MET A 195 -5.90 -15.24 -7.29
C MET A 195 -5.75 -13.80 -6.75
N LEU A 196 -4.58 -13.45 -6.20
CA LEU A 196 -4.29 -12.09 -5.71
C LEU A 196 -4.13 -11.09 -6.86
N LEU A 197 -3.43 -11.48 -7.92
CA LEU A 197 -3.21 -10.65 -9.10
C LEU A 197 -4.55 -10.25 -9.74
N ASN A 198 -5.45 -11.22 -9.92
CA ASN A 198 -6.72 -11.05 -10.60
C ASN A 198 -7.89 -10.69 -9.65
N LYS A 199 -7.63 -10.56 -8.34
CA LYS A 199 -8.60 -10.12 -7.33
C LYS A 199 -9.90 -10.96 -7.30
N VAL A 200 -9.80 -12.27 -7.54
CA VAL A 200 -10.97 -13.13 -7.86
C VAL A 200 -11.87 -13.48 -6.66
N GLN A 201 -11.46 -13.17 -5.43
CA GLN A 201 -12.19 -13.54 -4.21
C GLN A 201 -12.78 -12.34 -3.49
N GLY A 202 -13.94 -12.56 -2.86
CA GLY A 202 -14.56 -11.65 -1.89
C GLY A 202 -15.24 -10.45 -2.52
N GLN A 203 -15.97 -9.70 -1.68
CA GLN A 203 -16.51 -8.40 -2.07
C GLN A 203 -15.41 -7.35 -1.90
N ARG A 204 -15.10 -6.63 -2.98
CA ARG A 204 -13.99 -5.69 -3.06
C ARG A 204 -14.49 -4.27 -3.30
N ALA A 205 -13.75 -3.29 -2.80
CA ALA A 205 -14.02 -1.88 -3.07
C ALA A 205 -13.59 -1.55 -4.51
N ASP A 206 -14.18 -0.50 -5.11
CA ASP A 206 -13.74 -0.03 -6.43
C ASP A 206 -12.26 0.41 -6.41
N TRP A 207 -11.84 1.03 -5.30
CA TRP A 207 -10.48 1.46 -5.06
C TRP A 207 -9.68 0.36 -4.36
N GLU A 208 -9.20 -0.59 -5.14
CA GLU A 208 -8.39 -1.72 -4.68
C GLU A 208 -6.92 -1.39 -4.42
N TYR A 209 -6.22 -2.24 -3.66
CA TYR A 209 -4.78 -2.10 -3.50
C TYR A 209 -4.03 -2.52 -4.79
N PRO A 210 -3.04 -1.73 -5.24
CA PRO A 210 -2.21 -2.08 -6.39
C PRO A 210 -1.34 -3.31 -6.08
N PHE A 211 -1.49 -4.39 -6.85
CA PHE A 211 -0.88 -5.70 -6.54
C PHE A 211 0.66 -5.63 -6.42
N ALA A 212 1.37 -5.17 -7.46
CA ALA A 212 2.84 -5.12 -7.41
C ALA A 212 3.35 -4.21 -6.29
N VAL A 213 2.80 -2.98 -6.19
CA VAL A 213 3.18 -2.03 -5.13
C VAL A 213 2.90 -2.58 -3.73
N ALA A 214 1.78 -3.26 -3.50
CA ALA A 214 1.52 -3.93 -2.22
C ALA A 214 2.58 -4.99 -1.91
N GLY A 215 2.99 -5.76 -2.93
CA GLY A 215 4.11 -6.68 -2.84
C GLY A 215 5.40 -6.01 -2.38
N ILE A 216 5.79 -4.88 -2.97
CA ILE A 216 7.00 -4.13 -2.55
C ILE A 216 6.91 -3.72 -1.07
N ASN A 217 5.73 -3.23 -0.65
CA ASN A 217 5.50 -2.78 0.72
C ASN A 217 5.54 -3.92 1.74
N ILE A 218 5.11 -5.12 1.36
CA ILE A 218 5.22 -6.31 2.23
C ILE A 218 6.69 -6.67 2.46
N SER A 219 7.52 -6.72 1.41
CA SER A 219 8.96 -6.98 1.56
C SER A 219 9.59 -5.96 2.51
N PHE A 220 9.27 -4.68 2.32
CA PHE A 220 9.79 -3.61 3.16
C PHE A 220 9.35 -3.73 4.62
N MET A 221 8.07 -3.98 4.86
CA MET A 221 7.52 -4.20 6.21
C MET A 221 8.17 -5.39 6.90
N LEU A 222 8.43 -6.50 6.21
CA LEU A 222 9.12 -7.66 6.76
C LEU A 222 10.57 -7.33 7.14
N ILE A 223 11.30 -6.62 6.27
CA ILE A 223 12.70 -6.22 6.54
C ILE A 223 12.80 -5.43 7.85
N GLN A 224 11.85 -4.53 8.10
CA GLN A 224 11.82 -3.70 9.32
C GLN A 224 11.29 -4.46 10.53
N MET A 225 10.21 -5.25 10.37
CA MET A 225 9.62 -6.05 11.44
C MET A 225 10.64 -7.04 12.04
N LEU A 226 11.46 -7.63 11.16
CA LEU A 226 12.46 -8.63 11.51
C LEU A 226 13.84 -8.03 11.84
N ASP A 227 13.99 -6.70 11.78
CA ASP A 227 15.21 -6.00 12.14
C ASP A 227 16.45 -6.50 11.36
N LEU A 228 16.28 -6.81 10.06
CA LEU A 228 17.30 -7.52 9.26
C LEU A 228 18.53 -6.65 8.92
N GLN A 229 18.42 -5.33 9.06
CA GLN A 229 19.53 -4.40 8.82
C GLN A 229 20.43 -4.20 10.05
N SER A 230 19.95 -4.53 11.25
CA SER A 230 20.78 -4.53 12.46
C SER A 230 21.80 -5.65 12.43
N THR A 231 22.91 -5.54 13.17
CA THR A 231 23.96 -6.57 13.24
C THR A 231 23.43 -7.88 13.83
N VAL A 232 22.58 -7.78 14.85
CA VAL A 232 21.79 -8.88 15.40
C VAL A 232 20.37 -8.34 15.60
N PRO A 233 19.35 -8.98 14.98
CA PRO A 233 17.95 -8.67 15.24
C PRO A 233 17.63 -8.67 16.73
N SER A 234 17.10 -7.56 17.22
CA SER A 234 16.75 -7.37 18.64
C SER A 234 15.27 -7.63 18.93
N SER A 235 14.42 -7.60 17.91
CA SER A 235 12.99 -7.85 18.05
C SER A 235 12.72 -9.34 18.31
N LYS A 236 11.69 -9.66 19.09
CA LYS A 236 11.27 -11.06 19.32
C LYS A 236 11.01 -11.79 18.01
N SER A 237 10.32 -11.15 17.07
CA SER A 237 10.05 -11.68 15.74
C SER A 237 11.32 -11.91 14.93
N GLY A 238 12.29 -10.99 15.00
CA GLY A 238 13.60 -11.13 14.35
C GLY A 238 14.39 -12.32 14.89
N ILE A 239 14.46 -12.47 16.21
CA ILE A 239 15.13 -13.61 16.87
C ILE A 239 14.48 -14.94 16.44
N ARG A 240 13.15 -15.03 16.51
CA ARG A 240 12.41 -16.22 16.06
C ARG A 240 12.64 -16.51 14.58
N PHE A 241 12.63 -15.48 13.74
CA PHE A 241 12.89 -15.63 12.31
C PHE A 241 14.29 -16.17 12.01
N LEU A 242 15.33 -15.79 12.77
CA LEU A 242 16.67 -16.34 12.60
C LEU A 242 16.70 -17.87 12.82
N GLU A 243 15.91 -18.37 13.77
CA GLU A 243 15.78 -19.82 13.97
C GLU A 243 15.12 -20.51 12.77
N LEU A 244 14.14 -19.86 12.12
CA LEU A 244 13.50 -20.38 10.91
C LEU A 244 14.48 -20.35 9.72
N LEU A 245 15.21 -19.25 9.55
CA LEU A 245 16.22 -19.08 8.51
C LEU A 245 17.36 -20.11 8.64
N GLY A 246 17.76 -20.43 9.89
CA GLY A 246 18.72 -21.49 10.18
C GLY A 246 18.28 -22.87 9.70
N ARG A 247 16.98 -23.09 9.45
CA ARG A 247 16.42 -24.35 8.96
C ARG A 247 16.08 -24.32 7.46
N ASP A 248 15.68 -23.17 6.93
CA ASP A 248 15.32 -22.98 5.53
C ASP A 248 15.91 -21.69 4.96
N GLU A 249 16.75 -21.79 3.92
CA GLU A 249 17.34 -20.63 3.23
C GLU A 249 16.28 -19.72 2.57
N ASN A 250 15.12 -20.28 2.22
CA ASN A 250 14.01 -19.57 1.59
C ASN A 250 12.99 -19.07 2.63
N ALA A 251 13.28 -19.14 3.93
CA ALA A 251 12.34 -18.75 4.98
C ALA A 251 11.80 -17.32 4.81
N PHE A 252 12.64 -16.38 4.37
CA PHE A 252 12.20 -15.01 4.10
C PHE A 252 11.16 -14.96 2.96
N ASP A 253 11.44 -15.65 1.86
CA ASP A 253 10.60 -15.68 0.67
C ASP A 253 9.27 -16.43 0.90
N HIS A 254 9.28 -17.49 1.72
CA HIS A 254 8.06 -18.14 2.20
C HIS A 254 7.23 -17.22 3.09
N LEU A 255 7.87 -16.51 4.03
CA LEU A 255 7.19 -15.60 4.96
C LEU A 255 6.56 -14.43 4.21
N TYR A 256 7.20 -13.95 3.15
CA TYR A 256 6.63 -12.98 2.21
C TYR A 256 5.31 -13.46 1.60
N CYS A 257 5.25 -14.71 1.12
CA CYS A 257 4.03 -15.25 0.51
C CYS A 257 2.89 -15.33 1.54
N VAL A 258 3.18 -15.78 2.76
CA VAL A 258 2.22 -15.80 3.88
C VAL A 258 1.72 -14.38 4.18
N ALA A 259 2.63 -13.41 4.29
CA ALA A 259 2.30 -12.03 4.57
C ALA A 259 1.38 -11.43 3.49
N PHE A 260 1.60 -11.74 2.22
CA PHE A 260 0.75 -11.25 1.14
C PHE A 260 -0.64 -11.86 1.18
N ARG A 261 -0.76 -13.17 1.41
CA ARG A 261 -2.07 -13.81 1.61
C ARG A 261 -2.81 -13.25 2.81
N MET A 262 -2.11 -13.04 3.92
CA MET A 262 -2.68 -12.46 5.13
C MET A 262 -3.17 -11.02 4.89
N LEU A 263 -2.41 -10.20 4.16
CA LEU A 263 -2.84 -8.86 3.79
C LEU A 263 -4.16 -8.89 3.02
N ASP A 264 -4.28 -9.73 1.99
CA ASP A 264 -5.51 -9.86 1.20
C ASP A 264 -6.68 -10.40 2.04
N ALA A 265 -6.44 -11.38 2.92
CA ALA A 265 -7.47 -11.87 3.82
C ALA A 265 -8.00 -10.77 4.76
N GLN A 266 -7.11 -9.97 5.35
CA GLN A 266 -7.50 -8.85 6.20
C GLN A 266 -8.19 -7.73 5.42
N TRP A 267 -7.74 -7.48 4.19
CA TRP A 267 -8.36 -6.52 3.27
C TRP A 267 -9.83 -6.87 3.04
N LEU A 268 -10.11 -8.14 2.72
CA LEU A 268 -11.46 -8.65 2.48
C LEU A 268 -12.34 -8.60 3.74
N VAL A 269 -11.80 -9.03 4.89
CA VAL A 269 -12.54 -9.00 6.16
C VAL A 269 -12.91 -7.58 6.56
N LYS A 270 -12.01 -6.61 6.35
CA LYS A 270 -12.25 -5.19 6.66
C LYS A 270 -13.10 -4.47 5.62
N ARG A 271 -13.34 -5.08 4.45
CA ARG A 271 -13.89 -4.40 3.26
C ARG A 271 -13.11 -3.11 2.96
N ALA A 272 -11.79 -3.23 3.06
CA ALA A 272 -10.89 -2.10 2.92
C ALA A 272 -10.95 -1.53 1.51
N SER A 273 -10.77 -0.21 1.42
CA SER A 273 -10.38 0.48 0.21
C SER A 273 -8.91 0.87 0.30
N TYR A 274 -8.39 1.45 -0.78
CA TYR A 274 -7.06 2.05 -0.83
C TYR A 274 -6.75 2.94 0.38
N MET A 275 -7.74 3.68 0.90
CA MET A 275 -7.55 4.58 2.04
C MET A 275 -7.15 3.85 3.33
N GLU A 276 -7.53 2.58 3.47
CA GLU A 276 -7.23 1.74 4.64
C GLU A 276 -5.94 0.93 4.48
N PHE A 277 -5.20 1.05 3.36
CA PHE A 277 -4.03 0.23 3.08
C PHE A 277 -3.00 0.19 4.22
N ASN A 278 -2.70 1.34 4.81
CA ASN A 278 -1.76 1.43 5.93
C ASN A 278 -2.29 0.74 7.20
N GLU A 279 -3.61 0.76 7.44
CA GLU A 279 -4.23 0.07 8.57
C GLU A 279 -4.17 -1.45 8.37
N VAL A 280 -4.44 -1.92 7.15
CA VAL A 280 -4.33 -3.34 6.79
C VAL A 280 -2.88 -3.81 6.93
N MET A 281 -1.91 -3.06 6.41
CA MET A 281 -0.46 -3.36 6.57
C MET A 281 -0.05 -3.48 8.05
N LYS A 282 -0.52 -2.57 8.91
CA LYS A 282 -0.28 -2.64 10.37
C LYS A 282 -0.92 -3.89 10.98
N SER A 283 -2.16 -4.19 10.61
CA SER A 283 -2.88 -5.38 11.08
C SER A 283 -2.17 -6.68 10.64
N THR A 284 -1.60 -6.70 9.43
CA THR A 284 -0.86 -7.84 8.87
C THR A 284 0.43 -8.04 9.64
N ARG A 285 1.20 -6.97 9.85
CA ARG A 285 2.40 -7.00 10.68
C ARG A 285 2.12 -7.54 12.09
N THR A 286 1.11 -6.98 12.78
CA THR A 286 0.78 -7.40 14.15
C THR A 286 0.39 -8.88 14.21
N GLN A 287 -0.33 -9.39 13.22
CA GLN A 287 -0.70 -10.80 13.17
C GLN A 287 0.52 -11.70 12.90
N LEU A 288 1.42 -11.33 11.98
CA LEU A 288 2.67 -12.06 11.75
C LEU A 288 3.58 -12.09 12.99
N GLU A 289 3.73 -10.96 13.68
CA GLU A 289 4.50 -10.87 14.92
C GLU A 289 3.97 -11.83 16.00
N ARG A 290 2.63 -12.04 16.05
CA ARG A 290 1.99 -12.99 16.97
C ARG A 290 2.24 -14.44 16.55
N GLU A 291 2.12 -14.75 15.26
CA GLU A 291 2.30 -16.13 14.78
C GLU A 291 3.76 -16.59 14.87
N LEU A 292 4.74 -15.71 14.61
CA LEU A 292 6.17 -16.05 14.68
C LEU A 292 6.66 -16.43 16.08
N VAL A 293 5.98 -15.97 17.13
CA VAL A 293 6.37 -16.23 18.53
C VAL A 293 5.65 -17.43 19.15
N LEU A 294 4.83 -18.14 18.38
CA LEU A 294 4.22 -19.39 18.83
C LEU A 294 5.30 -20.47 19.01
N GLU A 295 5.17 -21.26 20.07
CA GLU A 295 6.18 -22.26 20.47
C GLU A 295 6.30 -23.42 19.47
N ASP A 296 5.19 -23.76 18.82
CA ASP A 296 5.07 -24.86 17.85
C ASP A 296 5.49 -24.47 16.42
N VAL A 297 5.83 -23.20 16.18
CA VAL A 297 6.33 -22.74 14.88
C VAL A 297 7.83 -23.00 14.78
N LEU A 298 8.20 -24.07 14.05
CA LEU A 298 9.58 -24.49 13.82
C LEU A 298 10.06 -24.22 12.38
N ALA A 299 9.12 -24.04 11.46
CA ALA A 299 9.32 -23.61 10.08
C ALA A 299 8.20 -22.65 9.66
N VAL A 300 8.42 -21.86 8.59
CA VAL A 300 7.39 -20.92 8.08
C VAL A 300 6.09 -21.63 7.71
N LYS A 301 6.18 -22.89 7.27
CA LYS A 301 5.02 -23.75 6.95
C LYS A 301 4.15 -24.11 8.15
N ASP A 302 4.65 -23.93 9.37
CA ASP A 302 3.94 -24.22 10.61
C ASP A 302 3.12 -23.00 11.08
N LEU A 303 3.29 -21.83 10.45
CA LEU A 303 2.48 -20.64 10.77
C LEU A 303 1.00 -20.94 10.48
N PRO A 304 0.06 -20.57 11.37
CA PRO A 304 -1.36 -20.73 11.12
C PRO A 304 -1.81 -20.15 9.78
N SER A 305 -1.29 -18.98 9.40
CA SER A 305 -1.61 -18.33 8.14
C SER A 305 -0.98 -18.95 6.89
N TYR A 306 -0.04 -19.90 7.04
CA TYR A 306 0.47 -20.66 5.91
C TYR A 306 -0.63 -21.48 5.22
N THR A 307 -1.66 -21.88 5.96
CA THR A 307 -2.83 -22.60 5.41
C THR A 307 -3.62 -21.79 4.38
N MET A 308 -3.40 -20.47 4.28
CA MET A 308 -4.02 -19.61 3.27
C MET A 308 -3.32 -19.70 1.90
N LEU A 309 -2.15 -20.35 1.84
CA LEU A 309 -1.38 -20.54 0.61
C LEU A 309 -1.81 -21.82 -0.10
N ASP A 310 -2.47 -21.64 -1.24
CA ASP A 310 -2.71 -22.69 -2.22
C ASP A 310 -1.53 -22.74 -3.20
N LYS A 311 -1.05 -23.97 -3.46
CA LYS A 311 -0.02 -24.25 -4.47
C LYS A 311 -0.62 -24.21 -5.87
#